data_AF-A0A815U5G8-F1
#
_entry.id   AF-A0A815U5G8-F1
#
_cell.length_a   1.000
_cell.length_b   1.000
_cell.length_c   1.000
_cell.angle_alpha   90.00
_cell.angle_beta   90.00
_cell.angle_gamma   90.00
#
_symmetry.space_group_name_H-M   'P 1'
#
loop_
_entity.id
_entity.type
_entity.pdbx_description
1 polymer ?
#
loop_
_entity_poly.entity_id
_entity_poly.type
_entity_poly.pdbx_seq_one_letter_code
_entity_poly.pdbx_strand_id
1 'polypeptide(L)'
;MEVNQCCRLINEISRGTIVAYPLVQSQHLHGQQENIEHGTVFFSTTVAETSLTFPSLKYVVDTGMINTPIYDIESKRTILKEVRAAQSTIKQRLGRLGRTQSGEYYSLYSFKVDDLLYPTPQIFQSDLMNNEFSLRKSPLQKGLDYMKTFLPDKPSQQSIDTTIQQLKQLG
;
A
#
# COMPACT_ATOMS: atom_id res chain seq x y z
N MET A 1 7.66 9.85 -0.09
CA MET A 1 7.49 11.07 0.72
C MET A 1 7.12 10.63 2.13
N GLU A 2 7.99 10.80 3.13
CA GLU A 2 7.76 10.29 4.48
C GLU A 2 6.66 11.09 5.18
N VAL A 3 5.54 10.43 5.52
CA VAL A 3 4.42 10.99 6.29
C VAL A 3 4.87 11.92 7.44
N ASN A 4 5.92 11.53 8.16
CA ASN A 4 6.50 12.31 9.26
C ASN A 4 7.04 13.68 8.82
N GLN A 5 7.60 13.79 7.60
CA GLN A 5 8.05 15.06 7.05
C GLN A 5 6.87 16.00 6.81
N CYS A 6 5.75 15.50 6.28
CA CYS A 6 4.54 16.31 6.09
C CYS A 6 3.97 16.80 7.42
N CYS A 7 3.96 15.94 8.46
CA CYS A 7 3.56 16.36 9.80
C CYS A 7 4.42 17.50 10.34
N ARG A 8 5.76 17.39 10.20
CA ARG A 8 6.69 18.45 10.61
C ARG A 8 6.44 19.76 9.84
N LEU A 9 6.31 19.69 8.52
CA LEU A 9 6.09 20.85 7.67
C LEU A 9 4.79 21.59 8.00
N ILE A 10 3.68 20.87 8.23
CA ILE A 10 2.42 21.52 8.64
C ILE A 10 2.56 22.20 10.00
N ASN A 11 3.24 21.57 10.95
CA ASN A 11 3.45 22.15 12.27
C ASN A 11 4.30 23.43 12.18
N GLU A 12 5.34 23.44 11.33
CA GLU A 12 6.18 24.62 11.05
C GLU A 12 5.40 25.74 10.37
N ILE A 13 4.69 25.44 9.27
CA ILE A 13 3.92 26.42 8.49
C ILE A 13 2.80 27.03 9.34
N SER A 14 2.14 26.22 10.16
CA SER A 14 1.06 26.65 11.05
C SER A 14 1.57 27.30 12.35
N ARG A 15 2.89 27.33 12.58
CA ARG A 15 3.52 27.82 13.83
C ARG A 15 2.94 27.14 15.08
N GLY A 16 2.68 25.83 14.99
CA GLY A 16 2.12 25.02 16.08
C GLY A 16 0.61 25.14 16.29
N THR A 17 -0.11 25.89 15.44
CA THR A 17 -1.57 25.96 15.53
C THR A 17 -2.27 24.72 14.98
N ILE A 18 -1.61 23.98 14.07
CA ILE A 18 -2.10 22.71 13.52
C ILE A 18 -1.10 21.61 13.88
N VAL A 19 -1.58 20.63 14.63
CA VAL A 19 -0.84 19.41 14.94
C VAL A 19 -1.36 18.29 14.04
N ALA A 20 -0.46 17.70 13.24
CA ALA A 20 -0.77 16.61 12.35
C ALA A 20 -0.14 15.29 12.82
N TYR A 21 -0.90 14.20 12.70
CA TYR A 21 -0.51 12.89 13.20
C TYR A 21 -0.16 11.94 12.05
N PRO A 22 0.95 11.19 12.15
CA PRO A 22 1.30 10.19 11.16
C PRO A 22 0.47 8.92 11.35
N LEU A 23 -0.04 8.36 10.25
CA LEU A 23 -0.70 7.04 10.19
C LEU A 23 0.03 6.14 9.18
N VAL A 24 0.91 5.27 9.69
CA VAL A 24 1.75 4.39 8.86
C VAL A 24 1.73 2.95 9.38
N GLN A 25 1.98 1.99 8.49
CA GLN A 25 1.82 0.56 8.80
C GLN A 25 2.77 0.08 9.90
N SER A 26 3.93 0.72 10.06
CA SER A 26 4.92 0.38 11.09
C SER A 26 4.52 0.79 12.51
N GLN A 27 3.47 1.59 12.69
CA GLN A 27 2.99 1.98 14.02
C GLN A 27 2.12 0.90 14.64
N HIS A 28 2.20 0.74 15.97
CA HIS A 28 1.28 -0.10 16.72
C HIS A 28 -0.18 0.36 16.55
N LEU A 29 -1.10 -0.59 16.45
CA LEU A 29 -2.53 -0.33 16.27
C LEU A 29 -3.11 0.59 17.36
N HIS A 30 -2.67 0.40 18.61
CA HIS A 30 -3.10 1.25 19.72
C HIS A 30 -2.72 2.72 19.50
N GLY A 31 -1.48 2.99 19.08
CA GLY A 31 -1.04 4.35 18.77
C GLY A 31 -1.75 4.95 17.54
N GLN A 32 -2.13 4.13 16.56
CA GLN A 32 -2.96 4.60 15.44
C GLN A 32 -4.36 5.01 15.92
N GLN A 33 -4.97 4.23 16.81
CA GLN A 33 -6.29 4.53 17.37
C GLN A 33 -6.28 5.77 18.26
N GLU A 34 -5.28 5.90 19.14
CA GLU A 34 -5.10 7.08 19.99
C GLU A 34 -4.94 8.36 19.14
N ASN A 35 -4.13 8.28 18.08
CA ASN A 35 -4.02 9.37 17.11
C ASN A 35 -5.39 9.71 16.50
N ILE A 36 -6.18 8.72 16.09
CA ILE A 36 -7.50 8.94 15.47
C ILE A 36 -8.52 9.52 16.46
N GLU A 37 -8.44 9.14 17.73
CA GLU A 37 -9.34 9.60 18.78
C GLU A 37 -9.11 11.07 19.14
N HIS A 38 -7.85 11.51 19.16
CA HIS A 38 -7.48 12.86 19.60
C HIS A 38 -7.09 13.81 18.46
N GLY A 39 -6.69 13.28 17.32
CA GLY A 39 -6.20 14.04 16.18
C GLY A 39 -7.31 14.57 15.27
N THR A 40 -7.02 15.65 14.57
CA THR A 40 -7.92 16.25 13.57
C THR A 40 -7.31 16.28 12.17
N VAL A 41 -5.98 16.30 12.08
CA VAL A 41 -5.22 16.28 10.82
C VAL A 41 -4.32 15.06 10.80
N PHE A 42 -4.43 14.27 9.74
CA PHE A 42 -3.70 13.04 9.57
C PHE A 42 -2.97 13.02 8.23
N PHE A 43 -1.70 12.66 8.25
CA PHE A 43 -1.00 12.22 7.04
C PHE A 43 -0.94 10.70 7.08
N SER A 44 -1.35 10.05 5.99
CA SER A 44 -1.44 8.60 5.95
C SER A 44 -0.87 8.01 4.66
N THR A 45 -0.55 6.73 4.74
CA THR A 45 -0.25 5.86 3.60
C THR A 45 -1.51 5.08 3.20
N THR A 46 -1.34 3.91 2.58
CA THR A 46 -2.44 2.97 2.29
C THR A 46 -3.17 2.49 3.56
N VAL A 47 -2.62 2.73 4.75
CA VAL A 47 -3.27 2.39 6.03
C VAL A 47 -4.65 3.04 6.17
N ALA A 48 -4.82 4.31 5.77
CA ALA A 48 -6.13 4.96 5.81
C ALA A 48 -7.11 4.42 4.73
N GLU A 49 -6.62 3.70 3.71
CA GLU A 49 -7.47 3.06 2.70
C GLU A 49 -8.19 1.82 3.24
N THR A 50 -7.74 1.27 4.37
CA THR A 50 -8.27 0.03 4.96
C THR A 50 -8.87 0.30 6.35
N SER A 51 -9.21 -0.73 7.12
CA SER A 51 -10.20 -0.86 8.21
C SER A 51 -10.23 0.15 9.38
N LEU A 52 -9.59 1.31 9.27
CA LEU A 52 -9.70 2.43 10.21
C LEU A 52 -11.00 3.21 9.97
N THR A 53 -11.74 3.44 11.06
CA THR A 53 -12.92 4.31 11.07
C THR A 53 -12.51 5.65 11.66
N PHE A 54 -12.87 6.73 10.97
CA PHE A 54 -12.61 8.10 11.39
C PHE A 54 -13.96 8.76 11.70
N PRO A 55 -14.41 8.79 12.97
CA PRO A 55 -15.76 9.26 13.32
C PRO A 55 -16.07 10.67 12.84
N SER A 56 -15.06 11.54 12.80
CA SER A 56 -15.20 12.97 12.50
C SER A 56 -14.59 13.40 11.16
N LEU A 57 -14.37 12.47 10.22
CA LEU A 57 -13.73 12.79 8.94
C LEU A 57 -14.64 13.65 8.06
N LYS A 58 -14.17 14.85 7.73
CA LYS A 58 -14.86 15.79 6.83
C LYS A 58 -14.13 16.02 5.52
N TYR A 59 -12.81 15.86 5.50
CA TYR A 59 -11.99 16.23 4.36
C TYR A 59 -11.00 15.12 4.04
N VAL A 60 -10.89 14.76 2.76
CA VAL A 60 -9.82 13.92 2.25
C VAL A 60 -9.04 14.72 1.22
N VAL A 61 -7.73 14.84 1.40
CA VAL A 61 -6.82 15.45 0.42
C VAL A 61 -5.94 14.34 -0.16
N ASP A 62 -6.06 14.11 -1.46
CA ASP A 62 -5.47 12.96 -2.14
C ASP A 62 -4.45 13.37 -3.19
N THR A 63 -3.23 12.86 -3.07
CA THR A 63 -2.14 13.11 -4.04
C THR A 63 -2.32 12.31 -5.33
N GLY A 64 -3.18 11.29 -5.33
CA GLY A 64 -3.34 10.36 -6.45
C GLY A 64 -2.18 9.37 -6.61
N MET A 65 -1.20 9.41 -5.71
CA MET A 65 -0.01 8.55 -5.76
C MET A 65 -0.07 7.47 -4.67
N ILE A 66 0.71 6.41 -4.88
CA ILE A 66 0.89 5.31 -3.93
C ILE A 66 2.34 4.81 -4.04
N ASN A 67 2.96 4.50 -2.90
CA ASN A 67 4.26 3.84 -2.87
C ASN A 67 4.05 2.33 -2.81
N THR A 68 4.47 1.62 -3.85
CA THR A 68 4.29 0.18 -3.98
C THR A 68 5.65 -0.53 -3.97
N PRO A 69 5.82 -1.61 -3.19
CA PRO A 69 7.01 -2.44 -3.25
C PRO A 69 7.03 -3.22 -4.56
N ILE A 70 8.12 -3.10 -5.31
CA ILE A 70 8.36 -3.81 -6.56
C ILE A 70 9.70 -4.53 -6.46
N TYR A 71 9.69 -5.83 -6.72
CA TYR A 71 10.89 -6.65 -6.81
C TYR A 71 11.59 -6.39 -8.14
N ASP A 72 12.82 -5.89 -8.05
CA ASP A 72 13.70 -5.75 -9.19
C ASP A 72 14.58 -7.00 -9.35
N ILE A 73 14.41 -7.68 -10.48
CA ILE A 73 15.07 -8.95 -10.79
C ILE A 73 16.58 -8.73 -11.00
N GLU A 74 16.96 -7.59 -11.58
CA GLU A 74 18.37 -7.29 -11.88
C GLU A 74 19.18 -7.06 -10.61
N SER A 75 18.69 -6.18 -9.72
CA SER A 75 19.36 -5.92 -8.44
C SER A 75 19.06 -6.96 -7.35
N LYS A 76 18.13 -7.90 -7.60
CA LYS A 76 17.62 -8.90 -6.64
C LYS A 76 17.13 -8.28 -5.33
N ARG A 77 16.48 -7.12 -5.42
CA ARG A 77 16.02 -6.35 -4.26
C ARG A 77 14.62 -5.81 -4.48
N THR A 78 13.86 -5.71 -3.40
CA THR A 78 12.58 -4.98 -3.40
C THR A 78 12.85 -3.49 -3.21
N ILE A 79 12.35 -2.68 -4.13
CA ILE A 79 12.39 -1.22 -4.06
C ILE A 79 10.99 -0.66 -3.86
N LEU A 80 10.87 0.49 -3.19
CA LEU A 80 9.62 1.24 -3.16
C LEU A 80 9.57 2.17 -4.37
N LYS A 81 8.54 2.02 -5.20
CA LYS A 81 8.29 2.88 -6.35
C LYS A 81 7.02 3.68 -6.14
N GLU A 82 7.12 4.99 -6.36
CA GLU A 82 5.95 5.85 -6.39
C GLU A 82 5.25 5.68 -7.76
N VAL A 83 3.98 5.28 -7.72
CA VAL A 83 3.14 5.04 -8.91
C VAL A 83 1.79 5.71 -8.74
N ARG A 84 1.05 5.88 -9.84
CA ARG A 84 -0.33 6.39 -9.79
C ARG A 84 -1.22 5.34 -9.13
N ALA A 85 -2.12 5.79 -8.25
CA ALA A 85 -3.13 4.92 -7.66
C ALA A 85 -4.16 4.50 -8.71
N ALA A 86 -4.61 3.25 -8.64
CA ALA A 86 -5.68 2.74 -9.50
C ALA A 86 -7.04 3.36 -9.15
N GLN A 87 -7.99 3.30 -10.07
CA GLN A 87 -9.33 3.83 -9.88
C GLN A 87 -10.05 3.25 -8.66
N SER A 88 -9.92 1.93 -8.43
CA SER A 88 -10.49 1.31 -7.24
C SER A 88 -9.88 1.85 -5.94
N THR A 89 -8.58 2.17 -5.93
CA THR A 89 -7.88 2.74 -4.76
C THR A 89 -8.39 4.16 -4.47
N ILE A 90 -8.48 5.01 -5.49
CA ILE A 90 -9.05 6.35 -5.36
C ILE A 90 -10.49 6.28 -4.85
N LYS A 91 -11.31 5.36 -5.39
CA LYS A 91 -12.68 5.12 -4.91
C LYS A 91 -12.73 4.69 -3.44
N GLN A 92 -11.79 3.87 -2.98
CA GLN A 92 -11.69 3.49 -1.56
C GLN A 92 -11.31 4.68 -0.67
N ARG A 93 -10.41 5.55 -1.12
CA ARG A 93 -10.05 6.81 -0.43
C ARG A 93 -11.25 7.76 -0.34
N LEU A 94 -11.98 7.95 -1.46
CA LEU A 94 -13.23 8.73 -1.50
C LEU A 94 -14.30 8.16 -0.56
N GLY A 95 -14.46 6.83 -0.54
CA GLY A 95 -15.42 6.12 0.31
C GLY A 95 -15.13 6.17 1.83
N ARG A 96 -14.09 6.91 2.24
CA ARG A 96 -13.86 7.27 3.65
C ARG A 96 -14.77 8.40 4.10
N LEU A 97 -15.19 9.27 3.18
CA LEU A 97 -16.17 10.33 3.43
C LEU A 97 -17.60 9.76 3.45
N GLY A 98 -18.54 10.53 3.99
CA GLY A 98 -19.97 10.22 3.88
C GLY A 98 -20.48 9.11 4.78
N ARG A 99 -19.64 8.52 5.65
CA ARG A 99 -20.07 7.45 6.58
C ARG A 99 -20.83 7.98 7.79
N THR A 100 -20.32 9.05 8.40
CA THR A 100 -20.89 9.65 9.63
C THR A 100 -21.48 11.03 9.38
N GLN A 101 -20.99 11.76 8.37
CA GLN A 101 -21.47 13.09 7.97
C GLN A 101 -21.04 13.40 6.53
N SER A 102 -21.60 14.48 5.96
CA SER A 102 -21.15 15.03 4.68
C SER A 102 -19.67 15.44 4.76
N GLY A 103 -18.95 15.30 3.64
CA GLY A 103 -17.55 15.67 3.55
C GLY A 103 -17.10 15.95 2.11
N GLU A 104 -15.91 16.52 1.98
CA GLU A 104 -15.35 16.98 0.71
C GLU A 104 -14.03 16.26 0.39
N TYR A 105 -13.85 15.98 -0.90
CA TYR A 105 -12.67 15.31 -1.43
C TYR A 105 -11.90 16.28 -2.34
N TYR A 106 -10.62 16.47 -2.05
CA TYR A 106 -9.73 17.34 -2.80
C TYR A 106 -8.65 16.50 -3.50
N SER A 107 -8.68 16.46 -4.83
CA SER A 107 -7.65 15.83 -5.65
C SER A 107 -6.50 16.80 -5.95
N LEU A 108 -5.27 16.42 -5.63
CA LEU A 108 -4.05 17.20 -5.93
C LEU A 108 -3.39 16.76 -7.25
N TYR A 109 -4.16 16.20 -8.16
CA TYR A 109 -3.68 15.67 -9.43
C TYR A 109 -4.62 16.04 -10.59
N SER A 110 -4.04 16.14 -11.79
CA SER A 110 -4.76 16.48 -13.02
C SER A 110 -4.87 15.31 -14.01
N PHE A 111 -4.21 14.18 -13.73
CA PHE A 111 -4.29 13.00 -14.59
C PHE A 111 -5.67 12.34 -14.49
N LYS A 112 -6.10 11.70 -15.59
CA LYS A 112 -7.30 10.89 -15.59
C LYS A 112 -7.06 9.60 -14.82
N VAL A 113 -7.96 9.27 -13.91
CA VAL A 113 -7.87 8.08 -13.04
C VAL A 113 -8.20 6.79 -13.80
N ASP A 114 -8.71 6.89 -15.03
CA ASP A 114 -9.28 5.77 -15.78
C ASP A 114 -8.23 4.88 -16.49
N ASP A 115 -6.94 5.22 -16.42
CA ASP A 115 -5.86 4.47 -17.07
C ASP A 115 -5.65 3.07 -16.44
N LEU A 116 -6.04 2.88 -15.17
CA LEU A 116 -5.88 1.61 -14.45
C LEU A 116 -7.04 1.37 -13.48
N LEU A 117 -7.89 0.38 -13.78
CA LEU A 117 -9.09 0.11 -12.99
C LEU A 117 -8.79 -0.46 -11.60
N TYR A 118 -7.84 -1.40 -11.51
CA TYR A 118 -7.43 -2.09 -10.28
C TYR A 118 -5.90 -2.07 -10.13
N PRO A 119 -5.36 -2.07 -8.90
CA PRO A 119 -3.93 -2.18 -8.68
C PRO A 119 -3.36 -3.43 -9.35
N THR A 120 -2.13 -3.35 -9.84
CA THR A 120 -1.43 -4.55 -10.30
C THR A 120 -1.33 -5.56 -9.16
N PRO A 121 -1.70 -6.84 -9.39
CA PRO A 121 -1.61 -7.87 -8.38
C PRO A 121 -0.22 -7.98 -7.78
N GLN A 122 -0.15 -8.08 -6.45
CA GLN A 122 1.11 -8.09 -5.71
C GLN A 122 2.03 -9.26 -6.13
N ILE A 123 1.46 -10.40 -6.53
CA ILE A 123 2.23 -11.57 -7.00
C ILE A 123 3.05 -11.31 -8.28
N PHE A 124 2.70 -10.28 -9.07
CA PHE A 124 3.48 -9.88 -10.25
C PHE A 124 4.64 -8.94 -9.92
N GLN A 125 4.66 -8.39 -8.70
CA GLN A 125 5.60 -7.35 -8.29
C GLN A 125 6.40 -7.75 -7.04
N SER A 126 6.23 -8.96 -6.51
CA SER A 126 6.86 -9.41 -5.28
C SER A 126 7.98 -10.41 -5.53
N ASP A 127 8.92 -10.46 -4.60
CA ASP A 127 9.85 -11.57 -4.49
C ASP A 127 9.07 -12.85 -4.16
N LEU A 128 9.21 -13.87 -5.00
CA LEU A 128 8.50 -15.14 -4.86
C LEU A 128 9.31 -16.20 -4.10
N MET A 129 10.56 -15.93 -3.70
CA MET A 129 11.43 -16.92 -3.03
C MET A 129 10.79 -17.49 -1.76
N ASN A 130 10.29 -16.63 -0.87
CA ASN A 130 9.65 -17.07 0.38
C ASN A 130 8.37 -17.88 0.09
N ASN A 131 7.61 -17.49 -0.94
CA ASN A 131 6.40 -18.22 -1.34
C ASN A 131 6.77 -19.61 -1.87
N GLU A 132 7.73 -19.70 -2.78
CA GLU A 132 8.22 -20.96 -3.35
C GLU A 132 8.77 -21.90 -2.28
N PHE A 133 9.61 -21.37 -1.38
CA PHE A 133 10.16 -22.15 -0.27
C PHE A 133 9.06 -22.66 0.67
N SER A 134 8.13 -21.79 1.08
CA SER A 134 7.05 -22.14 1.99
C SER A 134 6.11 -23.18 1.37
N LEU A 135 5.80 -23.06 0.08
CA LEU A 135 4.98 -24.04 -0.64
C LEU A 135 5.66 -25.41 -0.68
N ARG A 136 6.98 -25.47 -0.96
CA ARG A 136 7.73 -26.73 -0.95
C ARG A 136 7.84 -27.36 0.44
N LYS A 137 7.88 -26.54 1.50
CA LYS A 137 7.90 -26.99 2.89
C LYS A 137 6.51 -27.31 3.45
N SER A 138 5.45 -26.86 2.77
CA SER A 138 4.07 -27.16 3.16
C SER A 138 3.75 -28.66 2.97
N PRO A 139 2.66 -29.15 3.57
CA PRO A 139 2.21 -30.53 3.37
C PRO A 139 1.94 -30.91 1.90
N LEU A 140 1.70 -29.92 1.03
CA LEU A 140 1.52 -30.15 -0.40
C LEU A 140 2.82 -30.61 -1.08
N GLN A 141 3.99 -30.21 -0.56
CA GLN A 141 5.31 -30.50 -1.12
C GLN A 141 5.42 -30.14 -2.61
N LYS A 142 4.71 -29.09 -3.03
CA LYS A 142 4.70 -28.56 -4.41
C LYS A 142 5.21 -27.13 -4.42
N GLY A 143 5.74 -26.68 -5.56
CA GLY A 143 6.14 -25.28 -5.79
C GLY A 143 5.08 -24.46 -6.51
N LEU A 144 5.45 -23.25 -6.88
CA LEU A 144 4.67 -22.28 -7.64
C LEU A 144 4.26 -22.79 -9.01
N ASP A 145 5.06 -23.64 -9.65
CA ASP A 145 4.69 -24.28 -10.93
C ASP A 145 3.36 -25.03 -10.83
N TYR A 146 3.15 -25.73 -9.72
CA TYR A 146 1.89 -26.43 -9.46
C TYR A 146 0.81 -25.47 -8.97
N MET A 147 1.12 -24.55 -8.06
CA MET A 147 0.14 -23.62 -7.50
C MET A 147 -0.43 -22.65 -8.54
N LYS A 148 0.36 -22.26 -9.54
CA LYS A 148 -0.05 -21.33 -10.59
C LYS A 148 -1.33 -21.75 -11.33
N THR A 149 -1.67 -23.03 -11.40
CA THR A 149 -2.92 -23.49 -12.04
C THR A 149 -4.17 -23.08 -11.27
N PHE A 150 -4.06 -22.82 -9.97
CA PHE A 150 -5.17 -22.48 -9.07
C PHE A 150 -5.24 -20.99 -8.73
N LEU A 151 -4.23 -20.20 -9.10
CA LEU A 151 -4.18 -18.77 -8.78
C LEU A 151 -5.03 -17.94 -9.73
N PRO A 152 -5.77 -16.93 -9.22
CA PRO A 152 -6.51 -15.99 -10.07
C PRO A 152 -5.53 -15.19 -10.94
N ASP A 153 -4.47 -14.69 -10.32
CA ASP A 153 -3.39 -13.94 -10.96
C ASP A 153 -2.13 -14.80 -11.00
N LYS A 154 -1.76 -15.25 -12.20
CA LYS A 154 -0.72 -16.26 -12.41
C LYS A 154 0.64 -15.60 -12.67
N PRO A 155 1.68 -15.84 -11.85
CA PRO A 155 3.01 -15.31 -12.14
C PRO A 155 3.56 -15.88 -13.46
N SER A 156 4.44 -15.12 -14.12
CA SER A 156 5.05 -15.57 -15.36
C SER A 156 5.94 -16.80 -15.12
N GLN A 157 6.09 -17.67 -16.12
CA GLN A 157 6.95 -18.85 -15.97
C GLN A 157 8.40 -18.44 -15.70
N GLN A 158 8.88 -17.42 -16.42
CA GLN A 158 10.20 -16.83 -16.22
C GLN A 158 10.43 -16.38 -14.76
N SER A 159 9.43 -15.76 -14.12
CA SER A 159 9.54 -15.35 -12.72
C SER A 159 9.69 -16.56 -11.79
N ILE A 160 8.91 -17.61 -12.00
CA ILE A 160 9.00 -18.85 -11.21
C ILE A 160 10.36 -19.52 -11.39
N ASP A 161 10.79 -19.70 -12.65
CA ASP A 161 12.06 -20.36 -12.96
C ASP A 161 13.24 -19.61 -12.34
N THR A 162 13.23 -18.28 -12.43
CA THR A 162 14.25 -17.41 -11.82
C THR A 162 14.28 -17.58 -10.30
N THR A 163 13.11 -17.58 -9.65
CA THR A 163 12.99 -17.80 -8.21
C THR A 163 13.51 -19.18 -7.78
N ILE A 164 13.20 -20.25 -8.53
CA ILE A 164 13.70 -21.60 -8.25
C ILE A 164 15.21 -21.66 -8.40
N GLN A 165 15.76 -21.02 -9.44
CA GLN A 165 17.21 -20.94 -9.63
C GLN A 165 17.90 -20.18 -8.49
N GLN A 166 17.32 -19.06 -8.03
CA GLN A 166 17.84 -18.31 -6.89
C GLN A 166 17.85 -19.14 -5.61
N LEU A 167 16.76 -19.86 -5.30
CA LEU A 167 16.71 -20.73 -4.13
C LEU A 167 17.76 -21.83 -4.19
N LYS A 168 17.96 -22.48 -5.35
CA LYS A 168 19.00 -23.50 -5.53
C LYS A 168 20.42 -22.97 -5.31
N GLN A 169 20.67 -21.68 -5.56
CA GLN A 169 21.96 -21.04 -5.31
C GLN A 169 22.23 -20.79 -3.81
N LEU A 170 21.20 -20.77 -2.97
CA LEU A 170 21.32 -20.54 -1.54
C LEU A 170 21.63 -21.81 -0.73
N GLY A 171 21.51 -23.00 -1.33
CA GLY A 171 21.70 -24.30 -0.69
C GLY A 171 20.41 -24.91 -0.15
#